data_AF-A0A812NL97-F1
#
_entry.id   AF-A0A812NL97-F1
#
_cell.length_a   1.000
_cell.length_b   1.000
_cell.length_c   1.000
_cell.angle_alpha   90.00
_cell.angle_beta   90.00
_cell.angle_gamma   90.00
#
_symmetry.space_group_name_H-M   'P 1'
#
loop_
_entity.id
_entity.type
_entity.pdbx_description
1 polymer ?
#
loop_
_entity_poly.entity_id
_entity_poly.type
_entity_poly.pdbx_seq_one_letter_code
_entity_poly.pdbx_strand_id
1 'polypeptide(L)'
;MSWHKAYLAQRPTWIGWNICLVSLTATLEPPKLDRLRTLLLKVRSSDAVPLHLLRKLTGKLLWVCSLFSPFRPTLAPLYLDQGKPSLVHVALNPAKWALFRAGLSDSLVLQTDIGVASCPAQCSLISLSGKEVSCHSDLPVSFRGERRTWISVRMPPDSDRKLSKESNLVLDMWKSCLADFSPVFPLQLGRDFPCDAFADACADSSHAGLGGFHFSNADLHQLFPWFPPGTSPQACIAAWELLGQMALLRVVALFIPAASHPVHVTTRCDNSPSDSASWKGLSTARGLCDLLPAYFAWQRFLSISTYIDHVPGFRNTIADGLSRDADSESLGLSDSDRVEIPWLLISRLPRPSYSPAASLNISLFPAMDS
;
A
#
# COMPACT_ATOMS: atom_id res chain seq x y z
N MET A 1 -11.88 17.95 30.28
CA MET A 1 -13.14 17.41 29.71
C MET A 1 -14.30 18.29 30.15
N SER A 2 -15.26 18.59 29.27
CA SER A 2 -16.48 19.34 29.64
C SER A 2 -17.46 18.36 30.30
N TRP A 3 -17.77 18.55 31.58
CA TRP A 3 -18.66 17.67 32.35
C TRP A 3 -20.06 17.55 31.75
N HIS A 4 -20.57 18.60 31.11
CA HIS A 4 -21.87 18.61 30.43
C HIS A 4 -21.92 17.77 29.14
N LYS A 5 -20.77 17.30 28.65
CA LYS A 5 -20.67 16.42 27.48
C LYS A 5 -20.35 14.97 27.87
N ALA A 6 -20.18 14.69 29.16
CA ALA A 6 -19.93 13.35 29.65
C ALA A 6 -21.26 12.61 29.76
N TYR A 7 -21.36 11.44 29.12
CA TYR A 7 -22.47 10.52 29.34
C TYR A 7 -21.92 9.11 29.48
N LEU A 8 -22.40 8.40 30.50
CA LEU A 8 -22.03 7.03 30.77
C LEU A 8 -23.12 6.12 30.20
N ALA A 9 -22.79 5.38 29.15
CA ALA A 9 -23.72 4.41 28.56
C ALA A 9 -22.97 3.22 28.00
N GLN A 10 -23.68 2.10 27.89
CA GLN A 10 -23.18 0.90 27.22
C GLN A 10 -23.05 1.07 25.71
N ARG A 11 -23.71 2.09 25.14
CA ARG A 11 -23.66 2.40 23.70
C ARG A 11 -23.30 3.87 23.46
N PRO A 12 -22.03 4.28 23.71
CA PRO A 12 -21.62 5.66 23.53
C PRO A 12 -21.51 6.04 22.05
N THR A 13 -21.95 7.23 21.66
CA THR A 13 -21.51 7.87 20.41
C THR A 13 -20.30 8.76 20.70
N TRP A 14 -19.18 8.49 20.04
CA TRP A 14 -17.93 9.22 20.25
C TRP A 14 -17.23 9.55 18.93
N ILE A 15 -17.03 10.84 18.65
CA ILE A 15 -16.41 11.34 17.41
C ILE A 15 -17.08 10.72 16.17
N GLY A 16 -18.40 10.50 16.20
CA GLY A 16 -19.20 9.89 15.12
C GLY A 16 -18.95 8.40 14.87
N TRP A 17 -18.47 7.70 15.89
CA TRP A 17 -18.56 6.25 16.02
C TRP A 17 -19.66 5.90 17.02
N ASN A 18 -20.53 4.97 16.66
CA ASN A 18 -21.45 4.32 17.57
C ASN A 18 -20.77 3.09 18.14
N ILE A 19 -20.37 3.17 19.41
CA ILE A 19 -19.68 2.10 20.12
C ILE A 19 -20.72 1.27 20.87
N CYS A 20 -20.56 -0.05 20.88
CA CYS A 20 -21.31 -0.98 21.71
C CYS A 20 -20.32 -1.69 22.64
N LEU A 21 -20.32 -1.32 23.92
CA LEU A 21 -19.42 -1.90 24.92
C LEU A 21 -19.82 -3.34 25.31
N VAL A 22 -21.07 -3.74 25.03
CA VAL A 22 -21.55 -5.10 25.29
C VAL A 22 -20.96 -6.10 24.29
N SER A 23 -21.00 -5.76 23.00
CA SER A 23 -20.43 -6.59 21.93
C SER A 23 -18.98 -6.24 21.60
N LEU A 24 -18.42 -5.22 22.26
CA LEU A 24 -17.12 -4.61 21.93
C LEU A 24 -17.00 -4.34 20.42
N THR A 25 -17.93 -3.57 19.88
CA THR A 25 -17.92 -3.18 18.47
C THR A 25 -18.10 -1.68 18.28
N ALA A 26 -17.65 -1.16 17.14
CA ALA A 26 -17.92 0.19 16.69
C ALA A 26 -18.56 0.16 15.31
N THR A 27 -19.46 1.10 15.04
CA THR A 27 -20.05 1.33 13.72
C THR A 27 -19.98 2.81 13.39
N LEU A 28 -19.98 3.16 12.11
CA LEU A 28 -20.10 4.57 11.70
C LEU A 28 -21.51 5.09 12.00
N GLU A 29 -21.57 6.33 12.49
CA GLU A 29 -22.84 7.04 12.65
C GLU A 29 -23.51 7.23 11.27
N PRO A 30 -24.83 6.97 11.11
CA PRO A 30 -25.50 7.02 9.81
C PRO A 30 -25.25 8.31 9.01
N PRO A 31 -25.33 9.53 9.60
CA PRO A 31 -25.08 10.76 8.84
C PRO A 31 -23.65 10.88 8.30
N LYS A 32 -22.66 10.30 9.00
CA LYS A 32 -21.27 10.27 8.51
C LYS A 32 -21.09 9.25 7.41
N LEU A 33 -21.70 8.08 7.54
CA LEU A 33 -21.69 7.03 6.54
C LEU A 33 -22.31 7.52 5.23
N ASP A 34 -23.46 8.18 5.28
CA ASP A 34 -24.13 8.70 4.09
C ASP A 34 -23.30 9.78 3.39
N ARG A 35 -22.72 10.72 4.14
CA ARG A 35 -21.79 11.72 3.57
C ARG A 35 -20.59 11.08 2.88
N LEU A 36 -20.07 9.98 3.43
CA LEU A 36 -18.95 9.24 2.83
C LEU A 36 -19.39 8.53 1.55
N ARG A 37 -20.55 7.87 1.56
CA ARG A 37 -21.16 7.23 0.38
C ARG A 37 -21.39 8.22 -0.75
N THR A 38 -21.99 9.39 -0.46
CA THR A 38 -22.20 10.45 -1.45
C THR A 38 -20.87 10.93 -2.05
N LEU A 39 -19.84 11.13 -1.21
CA LEU A 39 -18.54 11.56 -1.69
C LEU A 39 -17.87 10.49 -2.58
N LEU A 40 -17.95 9.22 -2.18
CA LEU A 40 -17.42 8.10 -2.93
C LEU A 40 -18.09 7.99 -4.30
N LEU A 41 -19.42 8.06 -4.34
CA LEU A 41 -20.19 8.03 -5.59
C LEU A 41 -19.81 9.20 -6.51
N LYS A 42 -19.65 10.41 -5.96
CA LYS A 42 -19.25 11.59 -6.73
C LYS A 42 -17.86 11.42 -7.36
N VAL A 43 -16.88 10.90 -6.61
CA VAL A 43 -15.54 10.64 -7.15
C VAL A 43 -15.60 9.57 -8.24
N ARG A 44 -16.39 8.51 -8.04
CA ARG A 44 -16.53 7.41 -8.99
C ARG A 44 -17.24 7.76 -10.28
N SER A 45 -18.22 8.66 -10.23
CA SER A 45 -18.98 9.07 -11.42
C SER A 45 -18.25 10.10 -12.27
N SER A 46 -17.06 10.55 -11.85
CA SER A 46 -16.31 11.60 -12.53
C SER A 46 -15.23 10.98 -13.42
N ASP A 47 -15.24 11.29 -14.72
CA ASP A 47 -14.19 10.85 -15.65
C ASP A 47 -12.84 11.51 -15.33
N ALA A 48 -12.88 12.76 -14.86
CA ALA A 48 -11.76 13.51 -14.32
C ALA A 48 -12.14 13.97 -12.90
N VAL A 49 -11.32 13.60 -11.92
CA VAL A 49 -11.61 13.84 -10.50
C VAL A 49 -10.85 15.08 -10.03
N PRO A 50 -11.53 16.12 -9.52
CA PRO A 50 -10.84 17.25 -8.93
C PRO A 50 -9.91 16.82 -7.78
N LEU A 51 -8.67 17.30 -7.79
CA LEU A 51 -7.65 16.91 -6.80
C LEU A 51 -8.12 17.12 -5.36
N HIS A 52 -8.80 18.23 -5.08
CA HIS A 52 -9.35 18.52 -3.77
C HIS A 52 -10.40 17.49 -3.33
N LEU A 53 -11.18 16.94 -4.28
CA LEU A 53 -12.21 15.95 -4.01
C LEU A 53 -11.59 14.59 -3.70
N LEU A 54 -10.56 14.19 -4.47
CA LEU A 54 -9.79 12.97 -4.22
C LEU A 54 -9.11 13.04 -2.84
N ARG A 55 -8.41 14.14 -2.53
CA ARG A 55 -7.80 14.40 -1.21
C ARG A 55 -8.83 14.30 -0.08
N LYS A 56 -10.00 14.92 -0.26
CA LYS A 56 -11.10 14.89 0.72
C LYS A 56 -11.61 13.47 0.96
N LEU A 57 -11.78 12.67 -0.10
CA LEU A 57 -12.22 11.28 0.02
C LEU A 57 -11.15 10.44 0.73
N THR A 58 -9.91 10.49 0.26
CA THR A 58 -8.79 9.73 0.85
C THR A 58 -8.60 10.07 2.33
N GLY A 59 -8.71 11.34 2.72
CA GLY A 59 -8.64 11.75 4.13
C GLY A 59 -9.79 11.20 4.98
N LYS A 60 -11.01 11.12 4.44
CA LYS A 60 -12.14 10.50 5.15
C LYS A 60 -11.99 8.99 5.28
N LEU A 61 -11.50 8.31 4.24
CA LEU A 61 -11.23 6.88 4.30
C LEU A 61 -10.09 6.59 5.29
N LEU A 62 -9.04 7.41 5.32
CA LEU A 62 -7.97 7.32 6.31
C LEU A 62 -8.51 7.45 7.74
N TRP A 63 -9.45 8.38 7.97
CA TRP A 63 -10.13 8.51 9.25
C TRP A 63 -10.93 7.25 9.61
N VAL A 64 -11.63 6.62 8.66
CA VAL A 64 -12.30 5.32 8.90
C VAL A 64 -11.27 4.26 9.28
N CYS A 65 -10.14 4.21 8.58
CA CYS A 65 -9.03 3.29 8.89
C CYS A 65 -8.29 3.60 10.21
N SER A 66 -8.71 4.61 10.99
CA SER A 66 -8.19 4.82 12.35
C SER A 66 -8.64 3.71 13.30
N LEU A 67 -9.87 3.20 13.15
CA LEU A 67 -10.35 2.01 13.87
C LEU A 67 -10.13 0.71 13.10
N PHE A 68 -9.65 0.80 11.86
CA PHE A 68 -9.44 -0.36 11.01
C PHE A 68 -8.15 -0.23 10.19
N SER A 69 -7.02 -0.38 10.90
CA SER A 69 -5.69 -0.31 10.30
C SER A 69 -5.47 -1.25 9.10
N PRO A 70 -6.06 -2.47 9.03
CA PRO A 70 -5.85 -3.36 7.88
C PRO A 70 -6.32 -2.80 6.54
N PHE A 71 -7.16 -1.76 6.54
CA PHE A 71 -7.67 -1.13 5.33
C PHE A 71 -6.81 0.06 4.87
N ARG A 72 -5.85 0.53 5.68
CA ARG A 72 -4.97 1.65 5.29
C ARG A 72 -4.17 1.39 4.01
N PRO A 73 -3.63 0.18 3.74
CA PRO A 73 -2.87 -0.07 2.52
C PRO A 73 -3.71 0.11 1.26
N THR A 74 -5.03 -0.10 1.35
CA THR A 74 -5.95 0.10 0.21
C THR A 74 -5.98 1.56 -0.25
N LEU A 75 -5.52 2.51 0.56
CA LEU A 75 -5.48 3.92 0.20
C LEU A 75 -4.27 4.29 -0.67
N ALA A 76 -3.27 3.41 -0.79
CA ALA A 76 -2.04 3.71 -1.51
C ALA A 76 -2.26 4.08 -2.99
N PRO A 77 -3.09 3.35 -3.77
CA PRO A 77 -3.41 3.77 -5.14
C PRO A 77 -4.01 5.18 -5.22
N LEU A 78 -4.86 5.56 -4.26
CA LEU A 78 -5.46 6.89 -4.22
C LEU A 78 -4.42 7.99 -3.96
N TYR A 79 -3.43 7.73 -3.09
CA TYR A 79 -2.31 8.65 -2.88
C TYR A 79 -1.40 8.76 -4.10
N LEU A 80 -1.14 7.64 -4.79
CA LEU A 80 -0.35 7.64 -6.02
C LEU A 80 -1.02 8.49 -7.11
N ASP A 81 -2.33 8.37 -7.28
CA ASP A 81 -3.07 9.18 -8.27
C ASP A 81 -3.12 10.66 -7.89
N GLN A 82 -3.13 11.00 -6.59
CA GLN A 82 -3.00 12.41 -6.16
C GLN A 82 -1.67 13.03 -6.58
N GLY A 83 -0.58 12.25 -6.57
CA GLY A 83 0.75 12.70 -6.97
C GLY A 83 1.00 12.74 -8.48
N LYS A 84 0.06 12.27 -9.30
CA LYS A 84 0.22 12.13 -10.76
C LYS A 84 -0.76 13.01 -11.51
N PRO A 85 -0.39 14.26 -11.87
CA PRO A 85 -1.19 15.07 -12.79
C PRO A 85 -1.39 14.34 -14.12
N SER A 86 -2.53 14.59 -14.76
CA SER A 86 -2.93 13.88 -15.98
C SER A 86 -1.94 14.12 -17.12
N LEU A 87 -1.63 13.06 -17.87
CA LEU A 87 -0.87 13.15 -19.12
C LEU A 87 -1.85 13.30 -20.29
N VAL A 88 -1.64 14.31 -21.13
CA VAL A 88 -2.48 14.62 -22.28
C VAL A 88 -1.63 14.64 -23.54
N HIS A 89 -2.13 14.00 -24.60
CA HIS A 89 -1.50 14.03 -25.91
C HIS A 89 -2.13 15.13 -26.76
N VAL A 90 -1.30 16.00 -27.33
CA VAL A 90 -1.75 17.18 -28.09
C VAL A 90 -1.07 17.19 -29.46
N ALA A 91 -1.85 17.42 -30.50
CA ALA A 91 -1.33 17.63 -31.85
C ALA A 91 -1.17 19.13 -32.12
N LEU A 92 0.06 19.62 -32.22
CA LEU A 92 0.37 21.01 -32.52
C LEU A 92 0.68 21.18 -34.01
N ASN A 93 0.14 22.23 -34.63
CA ASN A 93 0.57 22.65 -35.97
C ASN A 93 1.92 23.41 -35.90
N PRO A 94 2.61 23.64 -37.03
CA PRO A 94 3.93 24.29 -37.02
C PRO A 94 3.96 25.67 -36.35
N ALA A 95 2.92 26.49 -36.53
CA ALA A 95 2.83 27.82 -35.91
C ALA A 95 2.70 27.73 -34.37
N LYS A 96 1.83 26.84 -33.87
CA LYS A 96 1.64 26.62 -32.43
C LYS A 96 2.86 25.94 -31.80
N TRP A 97 3.58 25.10 -32.54
CA TRP A 97 4.85 24.54 -32.08
C TRP A 97 5.90 25.62 -31.81
N ALA A 98 6.05 26.58 -32.74
CA ALA A 98 7.00 27.67 -32.55
C ALA A 98 6.70 28.49 -31.28
N LEU A 99 5.42 28.82 -31.05
CA LEU A 99 4.97 29.49 -29.83
C LEU A 99 5.20 28.64 -28.57
N PHE A 100 4.87 27.35 -28.63
CA PHE A 100 5.08 26.42 -27.53
C PHE A 100 6.56 26.33 -27.13
N ARG A 101 7.45 26.06 -28.10
CA ARG A 101 8.91 25.95 -27.86
C ARG A 101 9.50 27.24 -27.29
N ALA A 102 9.04 28.40 -27.75
CA ALA A 102 9.50 29.69 -27.25
C ALA A 102 9.00 30.00 -25.82
N GLY A 103 7.84 29.45 -25.43
CA GLY A 103 7.25 29.61 -24.11
C GLY A 103 7.73 28.62 -23.05
N LEU A 104 8.54 27.62 -23.41
CA LEU A 104 9.08 26.64 -22.46
C LEU A 104 10.25 27.22 -21.66
N SER A 105 10.29 26.93 -20.36
CA SER A 105 11.47 27.11 -19.51
C SER A 105 12.54 26.05 -19.79
N ASP A 106 13.73 26.21 -19.20
CA ASP A 106 14.81 25.20 -19.24
C ASP A 106 14.38 23.84 -18.64
N SER A 107 13.45 23.87 -17.68
CA SER A 107 12.82 22.69 -17.07
C SER A 107 11.64 22.14 -17.87
N LEU A 108 11.47 22.57 -19.13
CA LEU A 108 10.41 22.13 -20.04
C LEU A 108 8.99 22.43 -19.54
N VAL A 109 8.82 23.50 -18.76
CA VAL A 109 7.50 23.96 -18.27
C VAL A 109 7.04 25.15 -19.10
N LEU A 110 5.82 25.07 -19.64
CA LEU A 110 5.23 26.13 -20.44
C LEU A 110 4.88 27.34 -19.54
N GLN A 111 5.48 28.49 -19.79
CA GLN A 111 5.29 29.71 -19.00
C GLN A 111 4.14 30.58 -19.51
N THR A 112 3.80 30.44 -20.79
CA THR A 112 2.83 31.31 -21.48
C THR A 112 1.68 30.52 -22.08
N ASP A 113 0.50 31.14 -22.15
CA ASP A 113 -0.62 30.55 -22.90
C ASP A 113 -0.36 30.69 -24.41
N ILE A 114 -0.52 29.58 -25.12
CA ILE A 114 -0.35 29.50 -26.57
C ILE A 114 -1.70 29.41 -27.31
N GLY A 115 -2.82 29.56 -26.60
CA GLY A 115 -4.18 29.44 -27.14
C GLY A 115 -4.48 28.01 -27.61
N VAL A 116 -4.10 27.01 -26.82
CA VAL A 116 -4.43 25.60 -27.00
C VAL A 116 -4.98 25.07 -25.69
N ALA A 117 -6.29 24.80 -25.64
CA ALA A 117 -6.97 24.44 -24.39
C ALA A 117 -6.37 23.20 -23.69
N SER A 118 -5.90 22.21 -24.45
CA SER A 118 -5.25 21.00 -23.93
C SER A 118 -3.79 21.20 -23.51
N CYS A 119 -3.27 22.42 -23.63
CA CYS A 119 -1.89 22.79 -23.31
C CYS A 119 -1.85 24.12 -22.55
N PRO A 120 -2.41 24.17 -21.32
CA PRO A 120 -2.45 25.38 -20.52
C PRO A 120 -1.05 25.75 -20.02
N ALA A 121 -0.88 27.01 -19.57
CA ALA A 121 0.31 27.42 -18.85
C ALA A 121 0.58 26.50 -17.63
N GLN A 122 1.85 26.38 -17.26
CA GLN A 122 2.40 25.48 -16.24
C GLN A 122 2.32 23.98 -16.55
N CYS A 123 1.88 23.58 -17.76
CA CYS A 123 2.05 22.20 -18.19
C CYS A 123 3.53 21.92 -18.50
N SER A 124 3.98 20.68 -18.27
CA SER A 124 5.37 20.27 -18.56
C SER A 124 5.42 19.32 -19.75
N LEU A 125 6.30 19.58 -20.71
CA LEU A 125 6.55 18.66 -21.82
C LEU A 125 7.24 17.39 -21.33
N ILE A 126 6.70 16.23 -21.69
CA ILE A 126 7.23 14.92 -21.31
C ILE A 126 7.84 14.21 -22.51
N SER A 127 7.13 14.20 -23.64
CA SER A 127 7.61 13.51 -24.84
C SER A 127 7.17 14.20 -26.13
N LEU A 128 7.98 13.98 -27.16
CA LEU A 128 7.81 14.48 -28.51
C LEU A 128 7.81 13.30 -29.48
N SER A 129 6.71 13.11 -30.21
CA SER A 129 6.54 12.01 -31.16
C SER A 129 6.88 10.63 -30.57
N GLY A 130 6.55 10.43 -29.29
CA GLY A 130 6.80 9.19 -28.56
C GLY A 130 8.20 9.07 -27.92
N LYS A 131 9.10 10.05 -28.11
CA LYS A 131 10.43 10.07 -27.46
C LYS A 131 10.42 11.01 -26.26
N GLU A 132 10.92 10.54 -25.12
CA GLU A 132 11.09 11.39 -23.94
C GLU A 132 12.07 12.53 -24.22
N VAL A 133 11.78 13.69 -23.63
CA VAL A 133 12.58 14.91 -23.79
C VAL A 133 13.05 15.30 -22.40
N SER A 134 14.35 15.57 -22.27
CA SER A 134 14.97 15.88 -20.98
C SER A 134 15.37 17.35 -20.87
N CYS A 135 15.67 18.00 -21.99
CA CYS A 135 16.13 19.38 -22.01
C CYS A 135 15.67 20.13 -23.27
N HIS A 136 15.83 21.46 -23.27
CA HIS A 136 15.39 22.31 -24.38
C HIS A 136 16.15 22.03 -25.69
N SER A 137 17.42 21.61 -25.61
CA SER A 137 18.21 21.26 -26.80
C SER A 137 17.69 20.03 -27.55
N ASP A 138 16.92 19.18 -26.89
CA ASP A 138 16.27 18.02 -27.52
C ASP A 138 15.13 18.45 -28.47
N LEU A 139 14.73 19.73 -28.43
CA LEU A 139 13.56 20.24 -29.16
C LEU A 139 13.94 20.77 -30.55
N PRO A 140 13.39 20.20 -31.64
CA PRO A 140 13.63 20.69 -32.98
C PRO A 140 13.07 22.10 -33.15
N VAL A 141 13.85 22.95 -33.81
CA VAL A 141 13.45 24.34 -34.13
C VAL A 141 12.19 24.36 -35.01
N SER A 142 12.12 23.46 -35.98
CA SER A 142 10.98 23.31 -36.88
C SER A 142 10.85 21.86 -37.35
N PHE A 143 9.63 21.43 -37.66
CA PHE A 143 9.39 20.16 -38.35
C PHE A 143 9.40 20.37 -39.86
N ARG A 144 9.85 19.35 -40.61
CA ARG A 144 9.80 19.38 -42.07
C ARG A 144 8.37 19.10 -42.54
N GLY A 145 7.77 20.06 -43.26
CA GLY A 145 6.43 19.98 -43.83
C GLY A 145 5.31 20.54 -42.93
N GLU A 146 4.08 20.57 -43.44
CA GLU A 146 2.89 21.13 -42.75
C GLU A 146 2.21 20.16 -41.76
N ARG A 147 2.91 19.10 -41.34
CA ARG A 147 2.30 18.07 -40.50
C ARG A 147 2.19 18.52 -39.05
N ARG A 148 1.11 18.09 -38.40
CA ARG A 148 0.97 18.25 -36.94
C ARG A 148 1.99 17.36 -36.22
N THR A 149 2.54 17.89 -35.15
CA THR A 149 3.44 17.17 -34.26
C THR A 149 2.70 16.76 -33.00
N TRP A 150 2.85 15.50 -32.61
CA TRP A 150 2.28 14.98 -31.38
C TRP A 150 3.24 15.21 -30.22
N ILE A 151 2.74 15.84 -29.17
CA ILE A 151 3.43 16.01 -27.90
C ILE A 151 2.64 15.35 -26.79
N SER A 152 3.34 14.96 -25.73
CA SER A 152 2.72 14.55 -24.47
C SER A 152 3.08 15.58 -23.42
N VAL A 153 2.06 16.19 -22.82
CA VAL A 153 2.21 17.20 -21.77
C VAL A 153 1.58 16.69 -20.50
N ARG A 154 2.26 16.91 -19.37
CA ARG A 154 1.72 16.67 -18.04
C ARG A 154 1.03 17.96 -17.59
N MET A 155 -0.22 17.84 -17.17
CA MET A 155 -1.03 18.96 -16.71
C MET A 155 -0.44 19.59 -15.44
N PRO A 156 -0.79 20.86 -15.13
CA PRO A 156 -0.35 21.52 -13.91
C PRO A 156 -0.67 20.70 -12.64
N PRO A 157 0.13 20.85 -11.56
CA PRO A 157 -0.06 20.07 -10.34
C PRO A 157 -1.47 20.13 -9.74
N ASP A 158 -2.20 21.23 -9.90
CA ASP A 158 -3.55 21.41 -9.35
C ASP A 158 -4.68 20.94 -10.28
N SER A 159 -4.35 20.36 -11.44
CA SER A 159 -5.34 19.85 -12.40
C SER A 159 -6.16 18.68 -11.85
N ASP A 160 -7.23 18.33 -12.55
CA ASP A 160 -7.96 17.11 -12.27
C ASP A 160 -7.09 15.86 -12.49
N ARG A 161 -7.43 14.80 -11.76
CA ARG A 161 -6.76 13.51 -11.78
C ARG A 161 -7.58 12.49 -12.57
N LYS A 162 -6.87 11.70 -13.37
CA LYS A 162 -7.42 10.47 -13.94
C LYS A 162 -7.10 9.32 -13.00
N LEU A 163 -8.14 8.63 -12.53
CA LEU A 163 -7.96 7.49 -11.64
C LEU A 163 -7.37 6.30 -12.39
N SER A 164 -6.41 5.62 -11.76
CA SER A 164 -5.87 4.35 -12.20
C SER A 164 -6.89 3.21 -12.10
N LYS A 165 -6.61 2.07 -12.73
CA LYS A 165 -7.46 0.88 -12.62
C LYS A 165 -7.50 0.39 -11.16
N GLU A 166 -6.36 0.44 -10.50
CA GLU A 166 -6.16 0.05 -9.10
C GLU A 166 -6.98 0.93 -8.16
N SER A 167 -6.96 2.26 -8.35
CA SER A 167 -7.82 3.17 -7.59
C SER A 167 -9.30 2.88 -7.81
N ASN A 168 -9.73 2.57 -9.03
CA ASN A 168 -11.11 2.19 -9.30
C ASN A 168 -11.50 0.89 -8.57
N LEU A 169 -10.64 -0.15 -8.61
CA LEU A 169 -10.89 -1.40 -7.88
C LEU A 169 -11.03 -1.15 -6.36
N VAL A 170 -10.14 -0.34 -5.79
CA VAL A 170 -10.21 0.07 -4.38
C VAL A 170 -11.50 0.82 -4.06
N LEU A 171 -11.94 1.73 -4.92
CA LEU A 171 -13.18 2.48 -4.69
C LEU A 171 -14.42 1.59 -4.80
N ASP A 172 -14.41 0.59 -5.68
CA ASP A 172 -15.48 -0.42 -5.73
C ASP A 172 -15.51 -1.28 -4.46
N MET A 173 -14.35 -1.69 -3.98
CA MET A 173 -14.23 -2.39 -2.69
C MET A 173 -14.80 -1.53 -1.55
N TRP A 174 -14.39 -0.26 -1.43
CA TRP A 174 -14.91 0.65 -0.41
C TRP A 174 -16.41 0.88 -0.55
N LYS A 175 -16.93 0.99 -1.78
CA LYS A 175 -18.37 1.08 -2.03
C LYS A 175 -19.11 -0.13 -1.47
N SER A 176 -18.62 -1.33 -1.76
CA SER A 176 -19.20 -2.59 -1.28
C SER A 176 -19.13 -2.71 0.24
N CYS A 177 -17.99 -2.37 0.85
CA CYS A 177 -17.81 -2.39 2.31
C CYS A 177 -18.75 -1.42 3.04
N LEU A 178 -19.19 -0.38 2.34
CA LEU A 178 -20.07 0.65 2.86
C LEU A 178 -21.51 0.50 2.33
N ALA A 179 -21.89 -0.55 1.60
CA ALA A 179 -23.09 -0.55 0.76
C ALA A 179 -24.41 -0.45 1.55
N ASP A 180 -24.64 -1.24 2.60
CA ASP A 180 -25.98 -1.29 3.24
C ASP A 180 -25.96 -1.34 4.78
N PHE A 181 -25.02 -2.05 5.39
CA PHE A 181 -24.83 -2.05 6.84
C PHE A 181 -23.67 -1.13 7.22
N SER A 182 -23.82 -0.38 8.33
CA SER A 182 -22.67 0.32 8.89
C SER A 182 -21.64 -0.74 9.26
N PRO A 183 -20.40 -0.67 8.72
CA PRO A 183 -19.41 -1.69 8.97
C PRO A 183 -19.19 -1.82 10.48
N VAL A 184 -19.25 -3.06 10.97
CA VAL A 184 -19.08 -3.39 12.38
C VAL A 184 -17.61 -3.71 12.62
N PHE A 185 -16.92 -2.81 13.30
CA PHE A 185 -15.52 -2.94 13.65
C PHE A 185 -15.39 -3.59 15.02
N PRO A 186 -14.68 -4.72 15.17
CA PRO A 186 -14.39 -5.27 16.48
C PRO A 186 -13.45 -4.33 17.24
N LEU A 187 -13.79 -4.05 18.50
CA LEU A 187 -12.96 -3.35 19.48
C LEU A 187 -12.29 -4.33 20.45
N GLN A 188 -12.62 -5.61 20.36
CA GLN A 188 -11.95 -6.64 21.13
C GLN A 188 -10.48 -6.70 20.70
N LEU A 189 -9.60 -6.33 21.63
CA LEU A 189 -8.17 -6.51 21.44
C LEU A 189 -7.86 -8.00 21.46
N GLY A 190 -6.94 -8.40 20.57
CA GLY A 190 -6.39 -9.75 20.64
C GLY A 190 -5.69 -9.95 21.98
N ARG A 191 -5.73 -11.18 22.50
CA ARG A 191 -4.95 -11.50 23.69
C ARG A 191 -3.47 -11.51 23.33
N ASP A 192 -2.64 -10.91 24.17
CA ASP A 192 -1.19 -10.97 23.97
C ASP A 192 -0.72 -12.43 24.00
N PHE A 193 -0.08 -12.85 22.92
CA PHE A 193 0.57 -14.14 22.79
C PHE A 193 2.06 -13.92 23.06
N PRO A 194 2.59 -14.40 24.20
CA PRO A 194 3.97 -14.19 24.56
C PRO A 194 4.88 -15.03 23.66
N CYS A 195 5.63 -14.38 22.78
CA CYS A 195 6.71 -15.02 22.05
C CYS A 195 7.84 -14.02 21.74
N ASP A 196 9.04 -14.55 21.65
CA ASP A 196 10.22 -13.81 21.19
C ASP A 196 10.44 -14.11 19.70
N ALA A 197 9.80 -13.30 18.86
CA ALA A 197 9.75 -13.52 17.43
C ALA A 197 10.56 -12.43 16.71
N PHE A 198 11.66 -12.82 16.06
CA PHE A 198 12.56 -11.93 15.33
C PHE A 198 12.57 -12.32 13.86
N ALA A 199 12.54 -11.33 12.97
CA ALA A 199 12.75 -11.54 11.55
C ALA A 199 13.73 -10.51 11.01
N ASP A 200 14.54 -10.96 10.06
CA ASP A 200 15.51 -10.16 9.35
C ASP A 200 15.59 -10.62 7.89
N ALA A 201 16.12 -9.74 7.05
CA ALA A 201 16.44 -10.02 5.68
C ALA A 201 17.83 -9.46 5.36
N CYS A 202 18.58 -10.18 4.55
CA CYS A 202 19.75 -9.63 3.89
C CYS A 202 19.53 -9.59 2.37
N ALA A 203 20.22 -8.69 1.69
CA ALA A 203 20.21 -8.66 0.24
C ALA A 203 21.51 -8.07 -0.31
N ASP A 204 21.82 -8.43 -1.55
CA ASP A 204 22.88 -7.81 -2.34
C ASP A 204 22.34 -7.39 -3.72
N SER A 205 23.22 -7.26 -4.73
CA SER A 205 22.81 -6.93 -6.09
C SER A 205 21.98 -8.01 -6.81
N SER A 206 22.04 -9.26 -6.36
CA SER A 206 21.55 -10.44 -7.07
C SER A 206 20.89 -11.51 -6.18
N HIS A 207 21.01 -11.42 -4.87
CA HIS A 207 20.45 -12.39 -3.92
C HIS A 207 19.70 -11.70 -2.79
N ALA A 208 18.77 -12.42 -2.20
CA ALA A 208 18.16 -12.07 -0.92
C ALA A 208 18.07 -13.30 -0.02
N GLY A 209 18.26 -13.10 1.28
CA GLY A 209 18.15 -14.13 2.31
C GLY A 209 17.10 -13.76 3.35
N LEU A 210 16.28 -14.74 3.76
CA LEU A 210 15.15 -14.59 4.68
C LEU A 210 15.09 -15.80 5.61
N GLY A 211 15.50 -15.67 6.87
CA GLY A 211 15.35 -16.73 7.88
C GLY A 211 15.87 -18.12 7.46
N GLY A 212 17.04 -18.17 6.82
CA GLY A 212 17.67 -19.40 6.30
C GLY A 212 17.31 -19.76 4.86
N PHE A 213 16.40 -19.02 4.21
CA PHE A 213 16.05 -19.21 2.80
C PHE A 213 16.78 -18.20 1.92
N HIS A 214 17.54 -18.71 0.94
CA HIS A 214 18.32 -17.91 0.02
C HIS A 214 17.75 -17.99 -1.39
N PHE A 215 17.51 -16.83 -1.99
CA PHE A 215 16.88 -16.71 -3.30
C PHE A 215 17.84 -16.01 -4.26
N SER A 216 18.00 -16.59 -5.44
CA SER A 216 18.60 -15.88 -6.57
C SER A 216 17.63 -14.85 -7.13
N ASN A 217 18.14 -13.88 -7.89
CA ASN A 217 17.31 -12.88 -8.56
C ASN A 217 16.22 -13.52 -9.46
N ALA A 218 16.53 -14.66 -10.07
CA ALA A 218 15.58 -15.41 -10.89
C ALA A 218 14.42 -15.98 -10.03
N ASP A 219 14.75 -16.57 -8.87
CA ASP A 219 13.75 -17.09 -7.93
C ASP A 219 12.85 -15.97 -7.42
N LEU A 220 13.45 -14.81 -7.09
CA LEU A 220 12.71 -13.65 -6.59
C LEU A 220 11.67 -13.16 -7.61
N HIS A 221 12.05 -13.01 -8.88
CA HIS A 221 11.12 -12.59 -9.93
C HIS A 221 10.02 -13.63 -10.20
N GLN A 222 10.34 -14.91 -10.06
CA GLN A 222 9.35 -15.98 -10.24
C GLN A 222 8.35 -16.03 -9.08
N LEU A 223 8.82 -15.88 -7.84
CA LEU A 223 8.01 -16.07 -6.65
C LEU A 223 7.25 -14.81 -6.25
N PHE A 224 7.80 -13.61 -6.50
CA PHE A 224 7.29 -12.36 -5.95
C PHE A 224 6.93 -11.35 -7.05
N PRO A 225 5.67 -11.36 -7.55
CA PRO A 225 5.23 -10.47 -8.64
C PRO A 225 5.33 -8.97 -8.33
N TRP A 226 5.42 -8.60 -7.05
CA TRP A 226 5.60 -7.22 -6.62
C TRP A 226 7.03 -6.72 -6.86
N PHE A 227 8.01 -7.62 -6.96
CA PHE A 227 9.41 -7.29 -7.13
C PHE A 227 9.72 -6.92 -8.60
N PRO A 228 10.10 -5.66 -8.90
CA PRO A 228 10.16 -5.19 -10.28
C PRO A 228 11.33 -5.79 -11.07
N PRO A 229 11.14 -6.14 -12.35
CA PRO A 229 12.21 -6.68 -13.19
C PRO A 229 13.39 -5.71 -13.31
N GLY A 230 14.61 -6.23 -13.26
CA GLY A 230 15.84 -5.44 -13.40
C GLY A 230 16.19 -4.57 -12.20
N THR A 231 15.49 -4.73 -11.07
CA THR A 231 15.83 -4.05 -9.81
C THR A 231 16.75 -4.94 -8.97
N SER A 232 17.70 -4.36 -8.25
CA SER A 232 18.51 -5.13 -7.29
C SER A 232 17.68 -5.46 -6.04
N PRO A 233 17.82 -6.67 -5.47
CA PRO A 233 17.14 -7.01 -4.22
C PRO A 233 17.44 -6.00 -3.09
N GLN A 234 18.68 -5.52 -2.99
CA GLN A 234 19.07 -4.51 -2.00
C GLN A 234 18.27 -3.21 -2.08
N ALA A 235 17.82 -2.78 -3.26
CA ALA A 235 16.99 -1.58 -3.40
C ALA A 235 15.59 -1.74 -2.77
N CYS A 236 15.19 -2.96 -2.44
CA CYS A 236 13.91 -3.30 -1.80
C CYS A 236 14.09 -3.95 -0.43
N ILE A 237 15.23 -3.74 0.26
CA ILE A 237 15.55 -4.39 1.55
C ILE A 237 14.42 -4.27 2.60
N ALA A 238 13.83 -3.08 2.76
CA ALA A 238 12.72 -2.90 3.71
C ALA A 238 11.47 -3.73 3.35
N ALA A 239 11.24 -4.01 2.06
CA ALA A 239 10.15 -4.89 1.62
C ALA A 239 10.48 -6.35 1.90
N TRP A 240 11.74 -6.78 1.71
CA TRP A 240 12.19 -8.12 2.07
C TRP A 240 12.06 -8.36 3.58
N GLU A 241 12.39 -7.37 4.40
CA GLU A 241 12.20 -7.48 5.84
C GLU A 241 10.73 -7.58 6.25
N LEU A 242 9.84 -6.78 5.62
CA LEU A 242 8.41 -6.92 5.84
C LEU A 242 7.90 -8.31 5.37
N LEU A 243 8.49 -8.90 4.32
CA LEU A 243 8.18 -10.26 3.89
C LEU A 243 8.66 -11.30 4.92
N GLY A 244 9.83 -11.08 5.53
CA GLY A 244 10.31 -11.86 6.67
C GLY A 244 9.32 -11.82 7.84
N GLN A 245 8.77 -10.64 8.15
CA GLN A 245 7.73 -10.47 9.16
C GLN A 245 6.42 -11.20 8.80
N MET A 246 6.06 -11.25 7.51
CA MET A 246 4.93 -12.07 7.03
C MET A 246 5.18 -13.57 7.19
N ALA A 247 6.39 -14.04 6.90
CA ALA A 247 6.76 -15.44 7.10
C ALA A 247 6.75 -15.81 8.60
N LEU A 248 7.29 -14.94 9.44
CA LEU A 248 7.28 -15.09 10.89
C LEU A 248 5.85 -15.14 11.46
N LEU A 249 4.94 -14.34 10.93
CA LEU A 249 3.52 -14.41 11.28
C LEU A 249 2.92 -15.81 11.01
N ARG A 250 3.32 -16.44 9.90
CA ARG A 250 2.91 -17.82 9.58
C ARG A 250 3.52 -18.81 10.57
N VAL A 251 4.78 -18.65 10.95
CA VAL A 251 5.45 -19.48 11.97
C VAL A 251 4.70 -19.37 13.29
N VAL A 252 4.43 -18.16 13.78
CA VAL A 252 3.69 -17.92 15.03
C VAL A 252 2.30 -18.56 14.98
N ALA A 253 1.62 -18.52 13.82
CA ALA A 253 0.33 -19.17 13.64
C ALA A 253 0.36 -20.70 13.87
N LEU A 254 1.50 -21.37 13.70
CA LEU A 254 1.63 -22.80 13.98
C LEU A 254 1.62 -23.11 15.48
N PHE A 255 1.99 -22.14 16.32
CA PHE A 255 2.02 -22.28 17.78
C PHE A 255 0.71 -21.86 18.46
N ILE A 256 -0.22 -21.26 17.71
CA ILE A 256 -1.51 -20.80 18.24
C ILE A 256 -2.52 -21.95 18.12
N PRO A 257 -3.17 -22.38 19.22
CA PRO A 257 -4.14 -23.45 19.18
C PRO A 257 -5.28 -23.18 18.18
N ALA A 258 -5.72 -24.23 17.49
CA ALA A 258 -6.91 -24.15 16.64
C ALA A 258 -8.12 -23.63 17.45
N ALA A 259 -8.93 -22.75 16.85
CA ALA A 259 -10.05 -22.06 17.49
C ALA A 259 -9.69 -21.06 18.62
N SER A 260 -8.44 -20.61 18.69
CA SER A 260 -8.07 -19.49 19.56
C SER A 260 -8.84 -18.21 19.21
N HIS A 261 -9.10 -17.40 20.22
CA HIS A 261 -9.56 -16.02 20.03
C HIS A 261 -8.50 -15.23 19.26
N PRO A 262 -8.85 -14.09 18.63
CA PRO A 262 -7.85 -13.22 18.04
C PRO A 262 -6.69 -12.95 19.01
N VAL A 263 -5.46 -13.00 18.51
CA VAL A 263 -4.26 -12.78 19.32
C VAL A 263 -3.49 -11.56 18.85
N HIS A 264 -2.69 -11.02 19.75
CA HIS A 264 -1.75 -9.96 19.48
C HIS A 264 -0.33 -10.47 19.72
N VAL A 265 0.58 -10.18 18.81
CA VAL A 265 1.97 -10.64 18.87
C VAL A 265 2.89 -9.44 18.67
N THR A 266 3.92 -9.32 19.50
CA THR A 266 5.03 -8.39 19.24
C THR A 266 6.14 -9.14 18.52
N THR A 267 6.41 -8.75 17.28
CA THR A 267 7.57 -9.23 16.51
C THR A 267 8.66 -8.16 16.51
N ARG A 268 9.89 -8.52 16.11
CA ARG A 268 11.05 -7.62 16.16
C ARG A 268 11.85 -7.64 14.87
N CYS A 269 12.43 -6.50 14.52
CA CYS A 269 13.46 -6.32 13.48
C CYS A 269 14.30 -5.08 13.81
N ASP A 270 15.42 -4.88 13.12
CA ASP A 270 16.28 -3.71 13.24
C ASP A 270 16.14 -2.69 12.09
N ASN A 271 15.10 -2.84 11.27
CA ASN A 271 14.78 -1.93 10.17
C ASN A 271 13.62 -1.01 10.50
N SER A 272 13.97 0.24 10.79
CA SER A 272 12.99 1.26 11.10
C SER A 272 11.99 1.53 9.95
N PRO A 273 12.35 1.43 8.65
CA PRO A 273 11.38 1.57 7.57
C PRO A 273 10.25 0.53 7.56
N SER A 274 10.56 -0.75 7.80
CA SER A 274 9.58 -1.84 7.80
C SER A 274 8.64 -1.73 9.01
N ASP A 275 9.18 -1.46 10.20
CA ASP A 275 8.43 -1.09 11.40
C ASP A 275 7.48 0.09 11.11
N SER A 276 8.02 1.25 10.73
CA SER A 276 7.23 2.46 10.49
C SER A 276 6.13 2.23 9.44
N ALA A 277 6.41 1.48 8.38
CA ALA A 277 5.45 1.16 7.34
C ALA A 277 4.32 0.26 7.86
N SER A 278 4.65 -0.76 8.66
CA SER A 278 3.69 -1.65 9.30
C SER A 278 2.76 -0.88 10.25
N TRP A 279 3.30 0.03 11.06
CA TRP A 279 2.52 0.82 12.02
C TRP A 279 1.61 1.84 11.32
N LYS A 280 2.15 2.55 10.31
CA LYS A 280 1.37 3.51 9.53
C LYS A 280 0.31 2.81 8.68
N GLY A 281 0.58 1.60 8.23
CA GLY A 281 -0.24 0.85 7.29
C GLY A 281 -0.24 1.44 5.88
N LEU A 282 0.76 2.27 5.55
CA LEU A 282 0.89 2.95 4.27
C LEU A 282 2.37 3.26 4.00
N SER A 283 2.78 3.08 2.75
CA SER A 283 4.09 3.51 2.26
C SER A 283 4.00 3.87 0.78
N THR A 284 4.81 4.84 0.35
CA THR A 284 5.03 5.13 -1.07
C THR A 284 6.33 4.51 -1.60
N ALA A 285 7.13 3.90 -0.71
CA ALA A 285 8.32 3.18 -1.11
C ALA A 285 7.93 1.93 -1.92
N ARG A 286 8.67 1.69 -2.99
CA ARG A 286 8.45 0.55 -3.87
C ARG A 286 8.63 -0.77 -3.10
N GLY A 287 7.86 -1.80 -3.44
CA GLY A 287 7.84 -3.07 -2.71
C GLY A 287 6.97 -2.99 -1.44
N LEU A 288 7.27 -2.08 -0.51
CA LEU A 288 6.47 -1.89 0.70
C LEU A 288 5.01 -1.54 0.38
N CYS A 289 4.78 -0.62 -0.57
CA CYS A 289 3.44 -0.25 -1.02
C CYS A 289 2.63 -1.46 -1.53
N ASP A 290 3.30 -2.41 -2.20
CA ASP A 290 2.69 -3.58 -2.80
C ASP A 290 2.51 -4.73 -1.78
N LEU A 291 3.41 -4.82 -0.79
CA LEU A 291 3.45 -5.90 0.19
C LEU A 291 2.60 -5.64 1.44
N LEU A 292 2.45 -4.39 1.87
CA LEU A 292 1.60 -4.03 3.01
C LEU A 292 0.17 -4.60 2.90
N PRO A 293 -0.54 -4.50 1.75
CA PRO A 293 -1.85 -5.14 1.60
C PRO A 293 -1.81 -6.65 1.91
N ALA A 294 -0.76 -7.35 1.48
CA ALA A 294 -0.61 -8.78 1.74
C ALA A 294 -0.37 -9.05 3.23
N TYR A 295 0.52 -8.29 3.86
CA TYR A 295 0.81 -8.40 5.28
C TYR A 295 -0.45 -8.24 6.16
N PHE A 296 -1.25 -7.21 5.92
CA PHE A 296 -2.50 -7.00 6.65
C PHE A 296 -3.58 -8.04 6.32
N ALA A 297 -3.63 -8.52 5.08
CA ALA A 297 -4.55 -9.59 4.70
C ALA A 297 -4.20 -10.90 5.42
N TRP A 298 -2.92 -11.23 5.57
CA TRP A 298 -2.45 -12.39 6.32
C TRP A 298 -2.73 -12.27 7.83
N GLN A 299 -2.48 -11.10 8.44
CA GLN A 299 -2.89 -10.84 9.82
C GLN A 299 -4.39 -11.11 10.03
N ARG A 300 -5.22 -10.61 9.11
CA ARG A 300 -6.67 -10.84 9.18
C ARG A 300 -7.02 -12.31 8.98
N PHE A 301 -6.44 -12.98 7.98
CA PHE A 301 -6.71 -14.37 7.67
C PHE A 301 -6.37 -15.29 8.84
N LEU A 302 -5.25 -15.03 9.52
CA LEU A 302 -4.78 -15.81 10.66
C LEU A 302 -5.42 -15.36 11.98
N SER A 303 -6.18 -14.25 11.99
CA SER A 303 -6.68 -13.61 13.21
C SER A 303 -5.57 -13.27 14.22
N ILE A 304 -4.40 -12.88 13.70
CA ILE A 304 -3.24 -12.45 14.47
C ILE A 304 -2.97 -11.00 14.10
N SER A 305 -3.02 -10.12 15.10
CA SER A 305 -2.53 -8.75 14.96
C SER A 305 -1.08 -8.68 15.40
N THR A 306 -0.29 -7.83 14.75
CA THR A 306 1.13 -7.68 15.06
C THR A 306 1.49 -6.25 15.39
N TYR A 307 2.46 -6.09 16.29
CA TYR A 307 3.24 -4.87 16.47
C TYR A 307 4.70 -5.22 16.20
N ILE A 308 5.35 -4.50 15.30
CA ILE A 308 6.78 -4.67 15.04
C ILE A 308 7.52 -3.71 15.98
N ASP A 309 8.28 -4.27 16.91
CA ASP A 309 9.13 -3.53 17.83
C ASP A 309 10.54 -3.44 17.24
N HIS A 310 10.98 -2.21 16.96
CA HIS A 310 12.32 -1.97 16.46
C HIS A 310 13.37 -2.23 17.53
N VAL A 311 14.31 -3.12 17.27
CA VAL A 311 15.43 -3.45 18.16
C VAL A 311 16.78 -3.09 17.53
N PRO A 312 17.82 -2.76 18.33
CA PRO A 312 19.15 -2.60 17.78
C PRO A 312 19.71 -3.96 17.29
N GLY A 313 20.50 -3.94 16.21
CA GLY A 313 20.99 -5.16 15.54
C GLY A 313 21.73 -6.17 16.44
N PHE A 314 22.39 -5.72 17.53
CA PHE A 314 23.02 -6.64 18.49
C PHE A 314 22.02 -7.54 19.23
N ARG A 315 20.72 -7.21 19.22
CA ARG A 315 19.63 -8.06 19.75
C ARG A 315 18.98 -8.92 18.68
N ASN A 316 19.37 -8.78 17.41
CA ASN A 316 18.79 -9.47 16.25
C ASN A 316 19.73 -10.54 15.67
N THR A 317 20.78 -10.94 16.40
CA THR A 317 21.90 -11.73 15.87
C THR A 317 21.51 -13.06 15.25
N ILE A 318 20.52 -13.77 15.83
CA ILE A 318 20.05 -15.05 15.29
C ILE A 318 19.32 -14.84 13.97
N ALA A 319 18.41 -13.86 13.89
CA ALA A 319 17.66 -13.60 12.67
C ALA A 319 18.56 -13.03 11.55
N ASP A 320 19.48 -12.12 11.87
CA ASP A 320 20.49 -11.60 10.94
C ASP A 320 21.37 -12.74 10.43
N GLY A 321 21.90 -13.57 11.34
CA GLY A 321 22.71 -14.75 11.00
C GLY A 321 21.98 -15.72 10.07
N LEU A 322 20.74 -16.10 10.41
CA LEU A 322 19.90 -16.95 9.57
C LEU A 322 19.66 -16.33 8.18
N SER A 323 19.46 -15.02 8.10
CA SER A 323 19.26 -14.36 6.80
C SER A 323 20.51 -14.38 5.93
N ARG A 324 21.70 -14.57 6.51
CA ARG A 324 23.02 -14.51 5.84
C ARG A 324 23.69 -15.88 5.67
N ASP A 325 22.93 -16.98 5.73
CA ASP A 325 23.43 -18.35 5.57
C ASP A 325 24.45 -18.74 6.66
N ALA A 326 24.34 -18.15 7.85
CA ALA A 326 25.15 -18.61 8.98
C ALA A 326 24.73 -20.03 9.37
N ASP A 327 25.72 -20.84 9.77
CA ASP A 327 25.49 -22.20 10.23
C ASP A 327 24.51 -22.22 11.42
N SER A 328 23.44 -23.02 11.31
CA SER A 328 22.38 -23.06 12.30
C SER A 328 22.88 -23.53 13.68
N GLU A 329 23.82 -24.47 13.72
CA GLU A 329 24.40 -24.94 14.98
C GLU A 329 25.19 -23.83 15.68
N SER A 330 25.93 -23.01 14.91
CA SER A 330 26.63 -21.82 15.43
C SER A 330 25.69 -20.77 16.03
N LEU A 331 24.42 -20.76 15.61
CA LEU A 331 23.36 -19.90 16.15
C LEU A 331 22.58 -20.56 17.31
N GLY A 332 22.94 -21.79 17.69
CA GLY A 332 22.27 -22.55 18.74
C GLY A 332 20.94 -23.18 18.30
N LEU A 333 20.75 -23.39 17.00
CA LEU A 333 19.56 -23.99 16.41
C LEU A 333 19.84 -25.41 15.93
N SER A 334 18.79 -26.23 15.90
CA SER A 334 18.80 -27.62 15.44
C SER A 334 17.83 -27.82 14.27
N ASP A 335 17.95 -28.96 13.57
CA ASP A 335 17.01 -29.32 12.51
C ASP A 335 15.54 -29.38 12.99
N SER A 336 15.30 -29.68 14.28
CA SER A 336 13.95 -29.67 14.86
C SER A 336 13.35 -28.27 15.02
N ASP A 337 14.16 -27.22 14.97
CA ASP A 337 13.71 -25.83 15.01
C ASP A 337 13.31 -25.31 13.63
N ARG A 338 13.59 -26.08 12.57
CA ARG A 338 13.29 -25.70 11.19
C ARG A 338 11.79 -25.73 10.93
N VAL A 339 11.28 -24.64 10.36
CA VAL A 339 9.90 -24.54 9.90
C VAL A 339 9.88 -24.33 8.39
N GLU A 340 9.11 -25.15 7.69
CA GLU A 340 8.89 -24.97 6.26
C GLU A 340 7.95 -23.79 5.99
N ILE A 341 8.37 -22.93 5.06
CA ILE A 341 7.62 -21.75 4.66
C ILE A 341 7.07 -21.97 3.25
N PRO A 342 5.74 -22.02 3.06
CA PRO A 342 5.14 -22.17 1.74
C PRO A 342 5.20 -20.83 0.99
N TRP A 343 6.37 -20.49 0.45
CA TRP A 343 6.63 -19.19 -0.18
C TRP A 343 5.66 -18.85 -1.31
N LEU A 344 5.24 -19.85 -2.11
CA LEU A 344 4.25 -19.65 -3.18
C LEU A 344 2.87 -19.23 -2.63
N LEU A 345 2.52 -19.68 -1.43
CA LEU A 345 1.28 -19.28 -0.77
C LEU A 345 1.42 -17.88 -0.19
N ILE A 346 2.52 -17.59 0.51
CA ILE A 346 2.76 -16.29 1.15
C ILE A 346 2.93 -15.18 0.12
N SER A 347 3.54 -15.47 -1.02
CA SER A 347 3.74 -14.52 -2.11
C SER A 347 2.44 -14.18 -2.85
N ARG A 348 1.38 -14.97 -2.65
CA ARG A 348 0.05 -14.70 -3.15
C ARG A 348 -0.76 -14.00 -2.06
N LEU A 349 -1.42 -12.91 -2.44
CA LEU A 349 -2.41 -12.28 -1.57
C LEU A 349 -3.52 -13.29 -1.27
N PRO A 350 -3.80 -13.62 0.00
CA PRO A 350 -5.02 -14.35 0.32
C PRO A 350 -6.18 -13.52 -0.21
N ARG A 351 -7.16 -14.17 -0.86
CA ARG A 351 -8.32 -13.46 -1.40
C ARG A 351 -8.93 -12.67 -0.25
N PRO A 352 -8.92 -11.34 -0.33
CA PRO A 352 -9.32 -10.56 0.80
C PRO A 352 -10.82 -10.74 1.01
N SER A 353 -11.17 -11.35 2.15
CA SER A 353 -12.54 -11.31 2.65
C SER A 353 -12.72 -9.98 3.36
N TYR A 354 -13.17 -8.98 2.60
CA TYR A 354 -13.36 -7.61 3.09
C TYR A 354 -14.66 -7.42 3.89
N SER A 355 -15.22 -8.50 4.47
CA SER A 355 -16.35 -8.40 5.38
C SER A 355 -15.84 -8.06 6.79
N PRO A 356 -16.32 -6.96 7.41
CA PRO A 356 -16.09 -6.69 8.83
C PRO A 356 -16.54 -7.86 9.73
N ALA A 357 -17.48 -8.67 9.23
CA ALA A 357 -18.08 -9.81 9.90
C ALA A 357 -17.44 -11.17 9.58
N ALA A 358 -16.31 -11.23 8.86
CA ALA A 358 -15.62 -12.49 8.58
C ALA A 358 -14.92 -13.04 9.84
N SER A 359 -15.72 -13.56 10.78
CA SER A 359 -15.29 -14.58 11.72
C SER A 359 -15.08 -15.89 10.96
N LEU A 360 -13.86 -16.42 11.06
CA LEU A 360 -13.55 -17.86 11.09
C LEU A 360 -14.21 -18.73 10.01
N ASN A 361 -13.52 -18.90 8.88
CA ASN A 361 -13.55 -20.18 8.16
C ASN A 361 -12.11 -20.62 7.90
N ILE A 362 -11.51 -21.26 8.90
CA ILE A 362 -10.20 -21.94 8.81
C ILE A 362 -10.42 -23.31 8.15
N SER A 363 -11.06 -23.34 6.99
CA SER A 363 -11.37 -24.57 6.24
C SER A 363 -10.86 -24.52 4.80
N LEU A 364 -9.94 -23.61 4.50
CA LEU A 364 -9.36 -23.42 3.16
C LEU A 364 -7.96 -24.00 2.96
N PHE A 365 -7.56 -25.00 3.76
CA PHE A 365 -6.44 -25.86 3.39
C PHE A 365 -6.97 -27.26 3.06
N PRO A 366 -6.61 -27.85 1.90
CA PRO A 366 -6.77 -29.28 1.72
C PRO A 366 -6.00 -29.96 2.85
N ALA A 367 -6.58 -31.02 3.41
CA ALA A 367 -5.85 -31.92 4.28
C ALA A 367 -4.53 -32.26 3.58
N MET A 368 -3.40 -32.02 4.24
CA MET A 368 -2.15 -32.63 3.81
C MET A 368 -2.35 -34.12 4.06
N ASP A 369 -2.53 -34.87 2.98
CA ASP A 369 -2.41 -36.32 3.04
C ASP A 369 -0.99 -36.65 3.51
N SER A 370 -0.96 -37.58 4.46
CA SER A 370 0.18 -38.15 5.18
C SER A 370 1.33 -38.60 4.29
#